data_AF-A0A2H0D018-F1
#
_entry.id   AF-A0A2H0D018-F1
#
_cell.length_a   1.000
_cell.length_b   1.000
_cell.length_c   1.000
_cell.angle_alpha   90.00
_cell.angle_beta   90.00
_cell.angle_gamma   90.00
#
_symmetry.space_group_name_H-M   'P 1'
#
loop_
_entity.id
_entity.type
_entity.pdbx_description
1 polymer ?
#
loop_
_entity_poly.entity_id
_entity_poly.type
_entity_poly.pdbx_seq_one_letter_code
_entity_poly.pdbx_strand_id
1 'polypeptide(L)'
;SITSLVAGSSLTLADKTGLTIATAGSPTYYVKVDSGNVIDESNETDNVGNTPVTVNAPVANPTCSAITYTSPVAPSNTQTLSVTTTNVDYVLWKGTGGTFNSGTWDETLQGYKYSVIINQPSNMSWTAPNAYSTSSQITAEAYDYAGVRVSCGEVITIVTTPAPVVYYYTLTVTKSGTGSGTVISNEDVLHLKIDCGTTCQADYSKDDIVILTAATSENSIFNGWSGGGCSGSAGTCTVIMDAAKTVNANFDLHSYPTYVISPATATKQIGQTQQFSGFFDPDGPSGSGAEQNQTNSATWTSSNISVATITTTGITGRGLATCVAMGSVTIYSRYSGMSAIATLDCSVFTLTVRMSGRGRGSVASNETPRPKIDCYPICWAKYNDGTRVTLIETTIFEYFNGWSGGGCYGTAKTCVVTMDANK
;
A
#
# COMPACT_ATOMS: atom_id res chain seq x y z
N SER A 1 -30.74 -11.88 98.19
CA SER A 1 -30.09 -12.01 99.51
C SER A 1 -30.89 -12.98 100.33
N ILE A 2 -30.26 -14.03 100.86
CA ILE A 2 -30.90 -15.02 101.76
C ILE A 2 -30.69 -14.50 103.18
N THR A 3 -31.74 -14.46 104.01
CA THR A 3 -31.66 -13.96 105.40
C THR A 3 -31.54 -15.07 106.44
N SER A 4 -31.93 -16.31 106.12
CA SER A 4 -31.68 -17.51 106.95
C SER A 4 -31.94 -18.78 106.16
N LEU A 5 -31.16 -19.84 106.40
CA LEU A 5 -31.42 -21.20 105.90
C LEU A 5 -31.43 -22.17 107.10
N VAL A 6 -32.43 -23.03 107.20
CA VAL A 6 -32.58 -23.95 108.35
C VAL A 6 -31.69 -25.17 108.15
N ALA A 7 -31.05 -25.66 109.21
CA ALA A 7 -30.21 -26.85 109.15
C ALA A 7 -30.97 -28.06 108.55
N GLY A 8 -30.38 -28.71 107.56
CA GLY A 8 -30.97 -29.86 106.86
C GLY A 8 -31.96 -29.51 105.75
N SER A 9 -32.18 -28.23 105.44
CA SER A 9 -33.04 -27.78 104.32
C SER A 9 -32.21 -27.38 103.09
N SER A 10 -32.84 -27.42 101.90
CA SER A 10 -32.29 -26.87 100.66
C SER A 10 -33.16 -25.73 100.16
N LEU A 11 -32.53 -24.74 99.51
CA LEU A 11 -33.21 -23.61 98.87
C LEU A 11 -32.85 -23.57 97.39
N THR A 12 -33.86 -23.52 96.53
CA THR A 12 -33.68 -23.31 95.09
C THR A 12 -33.62 -21.81 94.80
N LEU A 13 -32.52 -21.34 94.20
CA LEU A 13 -32.41 -19.97 93.71
C LEU A 13 -33.10 -19.87 92.34
N ALA A 14 -34.23 -19.16 92.26
CA ALA A 14 -34.90 -18.90 90.99
C ALA A 14 -34.33 -17.66 90.29
N ASP A 15 -33.91 -17.87 89.04
CA ASP A 15 -33.66 -16.93 87.94
C ASP A 15 -32.97 -15.60 88.22
N LYS A 16 -31.64 -15.57 88.05
CA LYS A 16 -30.94 -14.32 87.69
C LYS A 16 -31.14 -14.05 86.19
N THR A 17 -31.98 -13.08 85.87
CA THR A 17 -32.06 -12.51 84.51
C THR A 17 -30.93 -11.48 84.31
N GLY A 18 -30.25 -11.51 83.15
CA GLY A 18 -29.24 -10.50 82.78
C GLY A 18 -27.85 -11.01 82.33
N LEU A 19 -27.62 -12.32 82.19
CA LEU A 19 -26.38 -12.86 81.62
C LEU A 19 -26.41 -12.79 80.08
N THR A 20 -25.51 -12.02 79.48
CA THR A 20 -25.34 -11.92 78.01
C THR A 20 -24.01 -12.57 77.61
N ILE A 21 -24.03 -13.51 76.66
CA ILE A 21 -22.84 -14.21 76.15
C ILE A 21 -22.42 -13.55 74.83
N ALA A 22 -21.16 -13.12 74.72
CA ALA A 22 -20.66 -12.37 73.56
C ALA A 22 -19.86 -13.21 72.53
N THR A 23 -19.57 -14.49 72.80
CA THR A 23 -18.74 -15.34 71.93
C THR A 23 -19.16 -16.81 71.97
N ALA A 24 -19.05 -17.52 70.84
CA ALA A 24 -19.38 -18.93 70.71
C ALA A 24 -18.36 -19.83 71.45
N GLY A 25 -18.84 -20.79 72.25
CA GLY A 25 -18.02 -21.75 73.02
C GLY A 25 -18.75 -22.32 74.24
N SER A 26 -18.07 -23.20 75.02
CA SER A 26 -18.58 -23.79 76.28
C SER A 26 -17.98 -23.10 77.52
N PRO A 27 -18.54 -21.97 78.00
CA PRO A 27 -18.11 -21.37 79.26
C PRO A 27 -18.58 -22.20 80.47
N THR A 28 -17.73 -22.29 81.51
CA THR A 28 -18.11 -22.88 82.81
C THR A 28 -18.48 -21.76 83.79
N TYR A 29 -19.64 -21.86 84.43
CA TYR A 29 -20.09 -20.89 85.43
C TYR A 29 -19.98 -21.48 86.85
N TYR A 30 -19.65 -20.62 87.81
CA TYR A 30 -19.51 -20.97 89.23
C TYR A 30 -20.55 -20.23 90.05
N VAL A 31 -21.17 -20.93 91.01
CA VAL A 31 -22.03 -20.32 92.04
C VAL A 31 -21.31 -20.42 93.36
N LYS A 32 -20.97 -19.26 93.97
CA LYS A 32 -20.42 -19.19 95.32
C LYS A 32 -21.49 -18.66 96.28
N VAL A 33 -21.82 -19.45 97.30
CA VAL A 33 -22.68 -19.05 98.42
C VAL A 33 -21.81 -18.37 99.48
N ASP A 34 -22.35 -17.34 100.12
CA ASP A 34 -21.64 -16.49 101.10
C ASP A 34 -20.24 -16.02 100.65
N SER A 35 -20.16 -15.35 99.50
CA SER A 35 -18.88 -14.85 98.98
C SER A 35 -18.14 -13.88 99.91
N GLY A 36 -18.82 -13.34 100.93
CA GLY A 36 -18.30 -12.39 101.92
C GLY A 36 -17.97 -13.01 103.27
N ASN A 37 -18.21 -14.31 103.47
CA ASN A 37 -17.90 -15.06 104.70
C ASN A 37 -18.57 -14.45 105.95
N VAL A 38 -19.81 -14.03 105.80
CA VAL A 38 -20.55 -13.27 106.82
C VAL A 38 -21.26 -14.21 107.81
N ILE A 39 -21.44 -15.48 107.45
CA ILE A 39 -22.03 -16.53 108.28
C ILE A 39 -20.92 -17.54 108.61
N ASP A 40 -20.61 -17.69 109.90
CA ASP A 40 -19.55 -18.58 110.40
C ASP A 40 -19.97 -20.04 110.22
N GLU A 41 -19.52 -20.67 109.13
CA GLU A 41 -19.75 -22.08 108.81
C GLU A 41 -18.50 -22.92 109.13
N SER A 42 -18.68 -24.18 109.57
CA SER A 42 -17.55 -25.00 110.04
C SER A 42 -16.53 -25.37 108.96
N ASN A 43 -16.83 -25.13 107.68
CA ASN A 43 -15.95 -25.43 106.55
C ASN A 43 -16.13 -24.43 105.39
N GLU A 44 -15.31 -23.39 105.37
CA GLU A 44 -15.37 -22.29 104.38
C GLU A 44 -15.01 -22.68 102.93
N THR A 45 -14.81 -23.97 102.63
CA THR A 45 -14.37 -24.46 101.31
C THR A 45 -15.44 -25.20 100.52
N ASP A 46 -16.59 -25.49 101.11
CA ASP A 46 -17.67 -26.26 100.47
C ASP A 46 -18.81 -25.40 99.88
N ASN A 47 -18.68 -24.07 99.92
CA ASN A 47 -19.67 -23.11 99.42
C ASN A 47 -19.59 -22.77 97.91
N VAL A 48 -18.85 -23.56 97.11
CA VAL A 48 -18.75 -23.37 95.64
C VAL A 48 -19.26 -24.60 94.88
N GLY A 49 -20.35 -24.44 94.14
CA GLY A 49 -20.86 -25.44 93.18
C GLY A 49 -20.46 -25.10 91.74
N ASN A 50 -20.02 -26.11 90.97
CA ASN A 50 -19.78 -26.00 89.53
C ASN A 50 -20.78 -26.86 88.75
N THR A 51 -21.36 -26.31 87.69
CA THR A 51 -22.20 -27.10 86.77
C THR A 51 -21.95 -26.59 85.35
N PRO A 52 -21.38 -27.40 84.44
CA PRO A 52 -21.20 -27.01 83.05
C PRO A 52 -22.58 -26.89 82.35
N VAL A 53 -22.76 -25.86 81.54
CA VAL A 53 -23.94 -25.69 80.67
C VAL A 53 -23.46 -25.53 79.23
N THR A 54 -23.91 -26.40 78.32
CA THR A 54 -23.61 -26.33 76.89
C THR A 54 -24.76 -25.65 76.15
N VAL A 55 -24.48 -24.65 75.31
CA VAL A 55 -25.48 -23.97 74.48
C VAL A 55 -25.11 -24.15 73.01
N ASN A 56 -25.98 -24.79 72.23
CA ASN A 56 -25.83 -24.90 70.77
C ASN A 56 -26.68 -23.81 70.09
N ALA A 57 -26.05 -22.87 69.40
CA ALA A 57 -26.75 -21.95 68.50
C ALA A 57 -26.92 -22.61 67.12
N PRO A 58 -28.10 -22.57 66.49
CA PRO A 58 -28.28 -23.10 65.13
C PRO A 58 -27.52 -22.24 64.11
N VAL A 59 -26.61 -22.86 63.35
CA VAL A 59 -25.95 -22.22 62.20
C VAL A 59 -26.91 -22.28 61.01
N ALA A 60 -27.12 -21.17 60.29
CA ALA A 60 -27.95 -21.16 59.10
C ALA A 60 -27.28 -21.94 57.96
N ASN A 61 -28.03 -22.84 57.31
CA ASN A 61 -27.50 -23.71 56.25
C ASN A 61 -26.88 -22.90 55.07
N PRO A 62 -25.84 -23.43 54.42
CA PRO A 62 -25.28 -22.83 53.20
C PRO A 62 -26.29 -22.83 52.06
N THR A 63 -26.27 -21.79 51.22
CA THR A 63 -27.01 -21.75 49.96
C THR A 63 -26.10 -21.45 48.76
N CYS A 64 -26.48 -21.94 47.57
CA CYS A 64 -25.79 -21.66 46.32
C CYS A 64 -26.77 -21.52 45.14
N SER A 65 -26.56 -20.51 44.29
CA SER A 65 -27.34 -20.32 43.06
C SER A 65 -26.87 -21.23 41.92
N ALA A 66 -27.71 -21.38 40.90
CA ALA A 66 -27.32 -21.99 39.63
C ALA A 66 -26.10 -21.28 39.00
N ILE A 67 -25.27 -22.04 38.29
CA ILE A 67 -24.13 -21.51 37.53
C ILE A 67 -24.65 -20.65 36.37
N THR A 68 -24.16 -19.41 36.27
CA THR A 68 -24.38 -18.55 35.11
C THR A 68 -23.22 -18.68 34.12
N TYR A 69 -23.53 -18.88 32.84
CA TYR A 69 -22.56 -19.15 31.78
C TYR A 69 -23.05 -18.69 30.39
N THR A 70 -22.13 -18.54 29.44
CA THR A 70 -22.42 -18.35 28.01
C THR A 70 -22.14 -19.65 27.24
N SER A 71 -22.98 -20.01 26.28
CA SER A 71 -22.76 -21.13 25.34
C SER A 71 -23.50 -20.86 24.02
N PRO A 72 -22.89 -21.12 22.85
CA PRO A 72 -21.56 -21.71 22.65
C PRO A 72 -20.40 -20.73 22.89
N VAL A 73 -19.17 -21.25 22.96
CA VAL A 73 -17.93 -20.50 23.25
C VAL A 73 -16.86 -20.87 22.23
N ALA A 74 -16.07 -19.91 21.75
CA ALA A 74 -14.96 -20.21 20.84
C ALA A 74 -13.83 -20.97 21.58
N PRO A 75 -13.11 -21.89 20.92
CA PRO A 75 -11.99 -22.60 21.54
C PRO A 75 -10.95 -21.63 22.11
N SER A 76 -10.36 -21.98 23.26
CA SER A 76 -9.37 -21.16 23.96
C SER A 76 -9.85 -19.79 24.49
N ASN A 77 -11.12 -19.41 24.27
CA ASN A 77 -11.68 -18.22 24.92
C ASN A 77 -11.92 -18.49 26.41
N THR A 78 -11.69 -17.46 27.22
CA THR A 78 -11.93 -17.46 28.66
C THR A 78 -13.25 -16.77 28.97
N GLN A 79 -14.06 -17.37 29.84
CA GLN A 79 -15.25 -16.74 30.41
C GLN A 79 -15.25 -16.84 31.93
N THR A 80 -16.14 -16.06 32.56
CA THR A 80 -16.38 -16.16 34.00
C THR A 80 -17.66 -16.96 34.23
N LEU A 81 -17.55 -18.09 34.93
CA LEU A 81 -18.66 -18.86 35.46
C LEU A 81 -19.02 -18.30 36.84
N SER A 82 -20.28 -17.93 37.03
CA SER A 82 -20.67 -17.20 38.25
C SER A 82 -21.69 -17.97 39.09
N VAL A 83 -21.50 -17.96 40.40
CA VAL A 83 -22.44 -18.48 41.42
C VAL A 83 -22.56 -17.47 42.56
N THR A 84 -23.74 -17.41 43.18
CA THR A 84 -23.99 -16.62 44.39
C THR A 84 -24.16 -17.57 45.57
N THR A 85 -23.41 -17.36 46.64
CA THR A 85 -23.44 -18.22 47.84
C THR A 85 -23.68 -17.41 49.12
N THR A 86 -24.30 -18.03 50.12
CA THR A 86 -24.47 -17.46 51.48
C THR A 86 -24.12 -18.51 52.53
N ASN A 87 -23.46 -18.09 53.62
CA ASN A 87 -22.99 -18.98 54.70
C ASN A 87 -22.07 -20.11 54.17
N VAL A 88 -21.17 -19.77 53.25
CA VAL A 88 -20.25 -20.71 52.57
C VAL A 88 -18.82 -20.24 52.78
N ASP A 89 -17.92 -21.17 53.06
CA ASP A 89 -16.48 -20.93 53.24
C ASP A 89 -15.70 -21.16 51.94
N TYR A 90 -16.06 -22.20 51.16
CA TYR A 90 -15.45 -22.46 49.86
C TYR A 90 -16.41 -23.10 48.84
N VAL A 91 -16.09 -22.92 47.56
CA VAL A 91 -16.78 -23.55 46.43
C VAL A 91 -15.81 -24.44 45.66
N LEU A 92 -16.23 -25.68 45.43
CA LEU A 92 -15.55 -26.68 44.63
C LEU A 92 -16.16 -26.73 43.22
N TRP A 93 -15.37 -26.40 42.22
CA TRP A 93 -15.73 -26.51 40.81
C TRP A 93 -15.17 -27.81 40.23
N LYS A 94 -15.99 -28.54 39.45
CA LYS A 94 -15.58 -29.77 38.78
C LYS A 94 -15.97 -29.72 37.31
N GLY A 95 -15.13 -30.22 36.41
CA GLY A 95 -15.51 -30.33 35.00
C GLY A 95 -14.69 -31.31 34.15
N THR A 96 -15.24 -31.69 33.00
CA THR A 96 -14.68 -32.70 32.08
C THR A 96 -13.85 -32.11 30.93
N GLY A 97 -13.85 -30.79 30.76
CA GLY A 97 -13.17 -30.10 29.66
C GLY A 97 -12.81 -28.65 29.99
N GLY A 98 -11.90 -28.08 29.19
CA GLY A 98 -11.36 -26.74 29.42
C GLY A 98 -10.39 -26.67 30.60
N THR A 99 -10.09 -25.46 31.07
CA THR A 99 -9.14 -25.20 32.16
C THR A 99 -9.72 -24.16 33.11
N PHE A 100 -9.79 -24.47 34.40
CA PHE A 100 -10.13 -23.51 35.44
C PHE A 100 -8.90 -22.65 35.75
N ASN A 101 -8.98 -21.32 35.68
CA ASN A 101 -7.81 -20.44 35.77
C ASN A 101 -7.63 -19.79 37.16
N SER A 102 -8.48 -20.11 38.13
CA SER A 102 -8.45 -19.54 39.48
C SER A 102 -8.69 -20.62 40.54
N GLY A 103 -7.94 -20.62 41.65
CA GLY A 103 -8.09 -21.51 42.81
C GLY A 103 -6.83 -22.33 43.16
N THR A 104 -6.86 -23.08 44.26
CA THR A 104 -5.84 -24.08 44.63
C THR A 104 -6.09 -25.39 43.88
N TRP A 105 -5.06 -25.87 43.18
CA TRP A 105 -5.11 -27.02 42.26
C TRP A 105 -4.88 -28.35 42.99
N ASP A 106 -5.68 -29.37 42.68
CA ASP A 106 -5.42 -30.76 43.02
C ASP A 106 -5.73 -31.67 41.81
N GLU A 107 -4.76 -32.47 41.37
CA GLU A 107 -4.81 -33.22 40.11
C GLU A 107 -5.42 -34.62 40.27
N THR A 108 -6.62 -34.77 39.70
CA THR A 108 -7.17 -36.00 39.10
C THR A 108 -7.50 -37.20 40.01
N LEU A 109 -8.70 -37.17 40.58
CA LEU A 109 -9.53 -38.36 40.75
C LEU A 109 -10.47 -38.53 39.55
N GLN A 110 -10.36 -39.66 38.84
CA GLN A 110 -11.36 -40.16 37.87
C GLN A 110 -11.63 -39.31 36.61
N GLY A 111 -10.66 -38.52 36.11
CA GLY A 111 -10.76 -37.83 34.81
C GLY A 111 -11.48 -36.47 34.82
N TYR A 112 -11.83 -35.94 36.00
CA TYR A 112 -12.35 -34.59 36.17
C TYR A 112 -11.24 -33.62 36.61
N LYS A 113 -11.35 -32.36 36.20
CA LYS A 113 -10.55 -31.24 36.70
C LYS A 113 -11.27 -30.56 37.86
N TYR A 114 -10.53 -30.21 38.92
CA TYR A 114 -11.08 -29.60 40.13
C TYR A 114 -10.44 -28.24 40.39
N SER A 115 -11.20 -27.31 40.96
CA SER A 115 -10.63 -26.08 41.53
C SER A 115 -11.43 -25.61 42.73
N VAL A 116 -10.72 -25.15 43.77
CA VAL A 116 -11.30 -24.66 45.02
C VAL A 116 -11.09 -23.16 45.12
N ILE A 117 -12.18 -22.41 45.32
CA ILE A 117 -12.15 -20.98 45.64
C ILE A 117 -12.54 -20.79 47.10
N ILE A 118 -11.61 -20.24 47.89
CA ILE A 118 -11.78 -19.92 49.30
C ILE A 118 -11.99 -18.40 49.38
N ASN A 119 -13.11 -17.96 49.98
CA ASN A 119 -13.60 -16.57 50.08
C ASN A 119 -14.33 -16.00 48.84
N GLN A 120 -15.14 -14.96 49.07
CA GLN A 120 -15.96 -14.27 48.06
C GLN A 120 -15.14 -13.28 47.20
N PRO A 121 -15.43 -13.15 45.88
CA PRO A 121 -16.50 -13.82 45.15
C PRO A 121 -16.14 -15.25 44.70
N SER A 122 -17.11 -16.16 44.77
CA SER A 122 -16.96 -17.58 44.38
C SER A 122 -16.97 -17.84 42.85
N ASN A 123 -16.72 -16.81 42.03
CA ASN A 123 -16.74 -16.90 40.56
C ASN A 123 -15.48 -17.58 40.01
N MET A 124 -15.65 -18.42 38.99
CA MET A 124 -14.59 -19.20 38.39
C MET A 124 -14.23 -18.69 36.99
N SER A 125 -12.96 -18.38 36.76
CA SER A 125 -12.45 -18.18 35.40
C SER A 125 -12.25 -19.53 34.72
N TRP A 126 -12.84 -19.75 33.54
CA TRP A 126 -12.73 -20.99 32.80
C TRP A 126 -12.40 -20.74 31.33
N THR A 127 -11.40 -21.43 30.80
CA THR A 127 -10.96 -21.40 29.40
C THR A 127 -11.46 -22.63 28.66
N ALA A 128 -12.14 -22.42 27.53
CA ALA A 128 -12.63 -23.49 26.67
C ALA A 128 -11.48 -24.34 26.09
N PRO A 129 -11.66 -25.67 25.95
CA PRO A 129 -10.63 -26.54 25.37
C PRO A 129 -10.34 -26.18 23.90
N ASN A 130 -9.13 -26.47 23.43
CA ASN A 130 -8.69 -26.23 22.04
C ASN A 130 -9.26 -27.27 21.04
N ALA A 131 -9.90 -28.34 21.52
CA ALA A 131 -10.42 -29.40 20.67
C ALA A 131 -11.84 -29.06 20.18
N TYR A 132 -11.98 -28.91 18.87
CA TYR A 132 -13.27 -28.76 18.19
C TYR A 132 -14.09 -30.05 18.37
N SER A 133 -15.29 -29.95 18.93
CA SER A 133 -16.30 -31.01 19.20
C SER A 133 -16.37 -31.66 20.58
N THR A 134 -15.73 -31.12 21.62
CA THR A 134 -16.01 -31.57 23.00
C THR A 134 -17.01 -30.65 23.69
N SER A 135 -18.08 -31.22 24.23
CA SER A 135 -18.89 -30.52 25.23
C SER A 135 -18.19 -30.62 26.57
N SER A 136 -18.12 -29.52 27.32
CA SER A 136 -17.54 -29.50 28.67
C SER A 136 -18.67 -29.52 29.69
N GLN A 137 -18.70 -30.55 30.52
CA GLN A 137 -19.64 -30.64 31.64
C GLN A 137 -19.02 -29.98 32.86
N ILE A 138 -19.75 -29.08 33.52
CA ILE A 138 -19.25 -28.34 34.70
C ILE A 138 -20.30 -28.39 35.82
N THR A 139 -19.81 -28.57 37.05
CA THR A 139 -20.59 -28.53 38.30
C THR A 139 -19.89 -27.66 39.34
N ALA A 140 -20.66 -27.16 40.30
CA ALA A 140 -20.15 -26.43 41.45
C ALA A 140 -20.88 -26.90 42.72
N GLU A 141 -20.12 -27.10 43.80
CA GLU A 141 -20.60 -27.52 45.11
C GLU A 141 -20.04 -26.56 46.16
N ALA A 142 -20.88 -26.08 47.08
CA ALA A 142 -20.49 -25.13 48.13
C ALA A 142 -20.51 -25.79 49.52
N TYR A 143 -19.57 -25.40 50.37
CA TYR A 143 -19.34 -26.01 51.69
C TYR A 143 -19.17 -24.95 52.80
N ASP A 144 -19.69 -25.24 53.99
CA ASP A 144 -19.43 -24.47 55.21
C ASP A 144 -18.29 -25.08 56.07
N TYR A 145 -17.90 -24.39 57.15
CA TYR A 145 -16.82 -24.81 58.07
C TYR A 145 -17.11 -26.15 58.78
N ALA A 146 -18.39 -26.53 58.89
CA ALA A 146 -18.83 -27.79 59.47
C ALA A 146 -18.85 -28.93 58.43
N GLY A 147 -18.55 -28.63 57.16
CA GLY A 147 -18.53 -29.60 56.05
C GLY A 147 -19.91 -29.89 55.45
N VAL A 148 -20.93 -29.08 55.75
CA VAL A 148 -22.26 -29.19 55.13
C VAL A 148 -22.16 -28.79 53.66
N ARG A 149 -22.64 -29.66 52.77
CA ARG A 149 -22.58 -29.49 51.32
C ARG A 149 -23.91 -29.00 50.74
N VAL A 150 -23.86 -28.08 49.77
CA VAL A 150 -25.00 -27.69 48.92
C VAL A 150 -24.60 -27.63 47.45
N SER A 151 -25.43 -28.16 46.56
CA SER A 151 -25.19 -28.12 45.10
C SER A 151 -25.57 -26.75 44.53
N CYS A 152 -24.76 -26.20 43.66
CA CYS A 152 -25.02 -24.94 42.94
C CYS A 152 -25.86 -25.15 41.67
N GLY A 153 -26.85 -26.05 41.73
CA GLY A 153 -27.69 -26.44 40.59
C GLY A 153 -27.29 -27.75 39.91
N GLU A 154 -27.76 -27.93 38.68
CA GLU A 154 -27.49 -29.10 37.83
C GLU A 154 -26.17 -28.96 37.05
N VAL A 155 -25.75 -30.06 36.43
CA VAL A 155 -24.57 -30.09 35.54
C VAL A 155 -24.83 -29.22 34.31
N ILE A 156 -24.01 -28.20 34.07
CA ILE A 156 -24.08 -27.40 32.86
C ILE A 156 -23.25 -28.02 31.74
N THR A 157 -23.66 -27.82 30.49
CA THR A 157 -22.95 -28.29 29.30
C THR A 157 -22.59 -27.10 28.41
N ILE A 158 -21.29 -26.82 28.25
CA ILE A 158 -20.78 -25.75 27.39
C ILE A 158 -20.29 -26.36 26.07
N VAL A 159 -20.80 -25.86 24.95
CA VAL A 159 -20.44 -26.33 23.60
C VAL A 159 -19.36 -25.43 22.99
N THR A 160 -18.24 -26.02 22.55
CA THR A 160 -17.26 -25.30 21.72
C THR A 160 -17.64 -25.39 20.26
N THR A 161 -17.93 -24.26 19.61
CA THR A 161 -18.21 -24.23 18.17
C THR A 161 -16.94 -23.88 17.39
N PRO A 162 -16.61 -24.60 16.30
CA PRO A 162 -15.53 -24.18 15.41
C PRO A 162 -15.82 -22.79 14.83
N ALA A 163 -14.77 -21.99 14.68
CA ALA A 163 -14.86 -20.76 13.92
C ALA A 163 -15.33 -21.07 12.49
N PRO A 164 -16.15 -20.21 11.86
CA PRO A 164 -16.53 -20.41 10.46
C PRO A 164 -15.27 -20.48 9.61
N VAL A 165 -15.10 -21.58 8.85
CA VAL A 165 -14.00 -21.70 7.88
C VAL A 165 -14.36 -20.81 6.69
N VAL A 166 -13.62 -19.74 6.51
CA VAL A 166 -13.70 -18.87 5.33
C VAL A 166 -12.66 -19.33 4.31
N TYR A 167 -13.12 -19.56 3.07
CA TYR A 167 -12.25 -19.89 1.96
C TYR A 167 -11.91 -18.61 1.20
N TYR A 168 -10.64 -18.48 0.81
CA TYR A 168 -10.17 -17.40 -0.04
C TYR A 168 -9.59 -17.97 -1.34
N TYR A 169 -9.81 -17.25 -2.43
CA TYR A 169 -9.25 -17.54 -3.73
C TYR A 169 -8.55 -16.32 -4.29
N THR A 170 -7.38 -16.54 -4.86
CA THR A 170 -6.58 -15.47 -5.47
C THR A 170 -7.07 -15.18 -6.88
N LEU A 171 -7.40 -13.91 -7.14
CA LEU A 171 -7.63 -13.39 -8.48
C LEU A 171 -6.35 -12.71 -8.97
N THR A 172 -5.88 -13.13 -10.14
CA THR A 172 -4.75 -12.50 -10.83
C THR A 172 -5.24 -11.83 -12.11
N VAL A 173 -4.89 -10.56 -12.30
CA VAL A 173 -5.17 -9.84 -13.54
C VAL A 173 -3.87 -9.63 -14.30
N THR A 174 -3.84 -10.07 -15.56
CA THR A 174 -2.74 -9.81 -16.49
C THR A 174 -3.16 -8.77 -17.51
N LYS A 175 -2.19 -8.02 -18.02
CA LYS A 175 -2.37 -7.13 -19.17
C LYS A 175 -1.52 -7.63 -20.32
N SER A 176 -2.09 -7.59 -21.53
CA SER A 176 -1.41 -7.97 -22.77
C SER A 176 -1.61 -6.92 -23.84
N GLY A 177 -0.92 -7.08 -24.97
CA GLY A 177 -1.01 -6.22 -26.14
C GLY A 177 0.09 -5.16 -26.18
N THR A 178 0.07 -4.34 -27.23
CA THR A 178 1.09 -3.29 -27.47
C THR A 178 0.77 -1.97 -26.76
N GLY A 179 -0.47 -1.80 -26.32
CA GLY A 179 -0.98 -0.61 -25.66
C GLY A 179 -0.88 -0.68 -24.14
N SER A 180 -1.46 0.32 -23.48
CA SER A 180 -1.47 0.39 -22.02
C SER A 180 -2.84 0.80 -21.48
N GLY A 181 -3.06 0.45 -20.21
CA GLY A 181 -4.26 0.78 -19.46
C GLY A 181 -4.16 0.30 -18.03
N THR A 182 -5.19 0.64 -17.25
CA THR A 182 -5.39 0.17 -15.89
C THR A 182 -6.60 -0.75 -15.83
N VAL A 183 -6.60 -1.63 -14.84
CA VAL A 183 -7.75 -2.47 -14.48
C VAL A 183 -7.97 -2.31 -13.01
N ILE A 184 -9.19 -1.92 -12.62
CA ILE A 184 -9.58 -1.76 -11.23
C ILE A 184 -10.75 -2.69 -10.90
N SER A 185 -10.82 -3.18 -9.66
CA SER A 185 -11.99 -3.88 -9.14
C SER A 185 -13.05 -2.91 -8.59
N ASN A 186 -14.21 -3.41 -8.13
CA ASN A 186 -15.40 -2.62 -7.80
C ASN A 186 -15.57 -2.25 -6.33
N GLU A 187 -14.52 -2.37 -5.52
CA GLU A 187 -14.51 -1.85 -4.15
C GLU A 187 -14.39 -0.32 -4.14
N ASP A 188 -14.46 0.26 -2.94
CA ASP A 188 -14.23 1.69 -2.75
C ASP A 188 -12.87 2.11 -3.32
N VAL A 189 -12.82 3.29 -3.95
CA VAL A 189 -11.65 3.81 -4.68
C VAL A 189 -10.41 4.00 -3.80
N LEU A 190 -10.58 4.08 -2.48
CA LEU A 190 -9.47 4.13 -1.50
C LEU A 190 -9.01 2.75 -1.00
N HIS A 191 -9.74 1.69 -1.35
CA HIS A 191 -9.55 0.33 -0.84
C HIS A 191 -9.62 -0.73 -1.94
N LEU A 192 -9.25 -0.34 -3.16
CA LEU A 192 -9.17 -1.27 -4.30
C LEU A 192 -8.19 -2.40 -3.97
N LYS A 193 -8.68 -3.62 -4.09
CA LYS A 193 -7.86 -4.82 -3.97
C LYS A 193 -7.07 -5.08 -5.25
N ILE A 194 -7.69 -4.82 -6.40
CA ILE A 194 -7.04 -4.84 -7.71
C ILE A 194 -6.98 -3.41 -8.24
N ASP A 195 -5.76 -2.92 -8.43
CA ASP A 195 -5.44 -1.71 -9.21
C ASP A 195 -4.19 -2.02 -10.02
N CYS A 196 -4.40 -2.55 -11.22
CA CYS A 196 -3.35 -3.00 -12.12
C CYS A 196 -2.51 -1.85 -12.71
N GLY A 197 -2.36 -0.72 -12.03
CA GLY A 197 -1.21 0.18 -12.16
C GLY A 197 -0.02 -0.25 -11.29
N THR A 198 -0.28 -0.91 -10.15
CA THR A 198 0.76 -1.39 -9.21
C THR A 198 0.46 -2.77 -8.61
N THR A 199 -0.81 -3.08 -8.33
CA THR A 199 -1.25 -4.30 -7.65
C THR A 199 -2.23 -5.08 -8.52
N CYS A 200 -1.78 -6.21 -9.07
CA CYS A 200 -2.56 -7.01 -10.02
C CYS A 200 -3.06 -8.35 -9.47
N GLN A 201 -2.93 -8.56 -8.16
CA GLN A 201 -3.28 -9.81 -7.51
C GLN A 201 -3.85 -9.54 -6.13
N ALA A 202 -4.98 -10.19 -5.80
CA ALA A 202 -5.60 -10.07 -4.50
C ALA A 202 -6.45 -11.30 -4.14
N ASP A 203 -6.64 -11.51 -2.84
CA ASP A 203 -7.47 -12.58 -2.30
C ASP A 203 -8.91 -12.11 -2.03
N TYR A 204 -9.84 -12.95 -2.46
CA TYR A 204 -11.28 -12.76 -2.36
C TYR A 204 -11.92 -13.92 -1.63
N SER A 205 -12.99 -13.68 -0.88
CA SER A 205 -13.74 -14.74 -0.24
C SER A 205 -14.47 -15.57 -1.30
N LYS A 206 -14.68 -16.85 -1.00
CA LYS A 206 -15.48 -17.73 -1.85
C LYS A 206 -16.86 -17.10 -2.11
N ASP A 207 -17.29 -17.18 -3.36
CA ASP A 207 -18.55 -16.66 -3.90
C ASP A 207 -18.62 -15.12 -3.99
N ASP A 208 -17.52 -14.40 -3.72
CA ASP A 208 -17.42 -12.95 -4.00
C ASP A 208 -17.64 -12.68 -5.49
N ILE A 209 -18.36 -11.58 -5.78
CA ILE A 209 -18.59 -11.06 -7.13
C ILE A 209 -17.67 -9.85 -7.34
N VAL A 210 -16.65 -10.03 -8.17
CA VAL A 210 -15.68 -8.98 -8.52
C VAL A 210 -16.00 -8.43 -9.90
N ILE A 211 -16.23 -7.13 -10.01
CA ILE A 211 -16.41 -6.43 -11.28
C ILE A 211 -15.12 -5.69 -11.61
N LEU A 212 -14.40 -6.18 -12.62
CA LEU A 212 -13.22 -5.56 -13.16
C LEU A 212 -13.61 -4.51 -14.19
N THR A 213 -12.99 -3.33 -14.14
CA THR A 213 -13.18 -2.24 -15.09
C THR A 213 -11.85 -1.89 -15.73
N ALA A 214 -11.78 -1.93 -17.06
CA ALA A 214 -10.62 -1.51 -17.83
C ALA A 214 -10.73 -0.04 -18.20
N ALA A 215 -9.65 0.71 -17.99
CA ALA A 215 -9.49 2.07 -18.48
C ALA A 215 -8.26 2.13 -19.39
N THR A 216 -8.44 2.63 -20.62
CA THR A 216 -7.38 2.77 -21.61
C THR A 216 -6.55 4.03 -21.34
N SER A 217 -5.24 3.93 -21.47
CA SER A 217 -4.36 5.10 -21.55
C SER A 217 -4.53 5.84 -22.88
N GLU A 218 -3.93 7.03 -22.98
CA GLU A 218 -3.86 7.78 -24.24
C GLU A 218 -3.21 6.93 -25.35
N ASN A 219 -3.71 7.06 -26.58
CA ASN A 219 -3.27 6.30 -27.76
C ASN A 219 -3.41 4.77 -27.64
N SER A 220 -4.22 4.25 -26.72
CA SER A 220 -4.50 2.81 -26.60
C SER A 220 -5.99 2.50 -26.85
N ILE A 221 -6.28 1.27 -27.26
CA ILE A 221 -7.62 0.66 -27.36
C ILE A 221 -7.71 -0.53 -26.43
N PHE A 222 -8.89 -0.74 -25.86
CA PHE A 222 -9.22 -1.96 -25.12
C PHE A 222 -9.84 -2.98 -26.08
N ASN A 223 -9.12 -4.06 -26.36
CA ASN A 223 -9.54 -5.09 -27.31
C ASN A 223 -10.39 -6.19 -26.66
N GLY A 224 -10.33 -6.32 -25.35
CA GLY A 224 -11.24 -7.17 -24.60
C GLY A 224 -10.59 -7.99 -23.51
N TRP A 225 -11.43 -8.77 -22.84
CA TRP A 225 -11.07 -9.67 -21.77
C TRP A 225 -10.90 -11.10 -22.27
N SER A 226 -10.07 -11.88 -21.58
CA SER A 226 -10.01 -13.34 -21.72
C SER A 226 -9.61 -14.03 -20.41
N GLY A 227 -10.01 -15.29 -20.22
CA GLY A 227 -9.67 -16.07 -19.02
C GLY A 227 -10.52 -15.73 -17.79
N GLY A 228 -10.47 -16.59 -16.76
CA GLY A 228 -11.13 -16.34 -15.47
C GLY A 228 -12.65 -16.15 -15.52
N GLY A 229 -13.31 -16.58 -16.59
CA GLY A 229 -14.74 -16.34 -16.84
C GLY A 229 -15.05 -15.05 -17.60
N CYS A 230 -14.04 -14.22 -17.88
CA CYS A 230 -14.16 -13.02 -18.69
C CYS A 230 -13.96 -13.29 -20.18
N SER A 231 -14.81 -12.67 -21.02
CA SER A 231 -14.64 -12.62 -22.47
C SER A 231 -15.33 -11.40 -23.08
N GLY A 232 -14.93 -11.02 -24.29
CA GLY A 232 -15.54 -9.92 -25.05
C GLY A 232 -14.91 -8.56 -24.77
N SER A 233 -15.37 -7.53 -25.50
CA SER A 233 -14.76 -6.20 -25.56
C SER A 233 -15.44 -5.13 -24.68
N ALA A 234 -16.41 -5.53 -23.84
CA ALA A 234 -17.03 -4.61 -22.90
C ALA A 234 -16.00 -4.06 -21.90
N GLY A 235 -16.04 -2.77 -21.57
CA GLY A 235 -15.10 -2.15 -20.64
C GLY A 235 -15.12 -2.71 -19.21
N THR A 236 -16.10 -3.57 -18.89
CA THR A 236 -16.22 -4.23 -17.60
C THR A 236 -16.34 -5.75 -17.75
N CYS A 237 -15.82 -6.51 -16.79
CA CYS A 237 -16.05 -7.95 -16.65
C CYS A 237 -16.49 -8.31 -15.23
N THR A 238 -17.48 -9.20 -15.08
CA THR A 238 -17.85 -9.78 -13.78
C THR A 238 -17.23 -11.16 -13.59
N VAL A 239 -16.58 -11.37 -12.45
CA VAL A 239 -15.91 -12.60 -12.03
C VAL A 239 -16.54 -13.10 -10.74
N ILE A 240 -16.94 -14.36 -10.70
CA ILE A 240 -17.40 -15.04 -9.47
C ILE A 240 -16.27 -15.91 -8.94
N MET A 241 -15.89 -15.72 -7.68
CA MET A 241 -14.71 -16.36 -7.06
C MET A 241 -15.05 -17.71 -6.41
N ASP A 242 -15.10 -18.76 -7.22
CA ASP A 242 -15.29 -20.17 -6.80
C ASP A 242 -13.98 -20.99 -6.79
N ALA A 243 -12.91 -20.42 -7.33
CA ALA A 243 -11.56 -20.97 -7.41
C ALA A 243 -10.56 -19.83 -7.68
N ALA A 244 -9.25 -20.10 -7.63
CA ALA A 244 -8.24 -19.16 -8.10
C ALA A 244 -8.39 -18.94 -9.62
N LYS A 245 -8.33 -17.68 -10.06
CA LYS A 245 -8.60 -17.29 -11.47
C LYS A 245 -7.56 -16.32 -11.98
N THR A 246 -7.31 -16.42 -13.29
CA THR A 246 -6.50 -15.45 -14.04
C THR A 246 -7.32 -14.83 -15.14
N VAL A 247 -7.46 -13.51 -15.12
CA VAL A 247 -8.14 -12.71 -16.14
C VAL A 247 -7.11 -11.87 -16.89
N ASN A 248 -7.17 -11.87 -18.21
CA ASN A 248 -6.32 -11.06 -19.06
C ASN A 248 -7.13 -9.90 -19.68
N ALA A 249 -6.60 -8.69 -19.57
CA ALA A 249 -7.10 -7.48 -20.21
C ALA A 249 -6.18 -7.11 -21.39
N ASN A 250 -6.70 -7.15 -22.62
CA ASN A 250 -5.90 -6.83 -23.80
C ASN A 250 -6.02 -5.35 -24.18
N PHE A 251 -4.89 -4.64 -24.15
CA PHE A 251 -4.75 -3.25 -24.59
C PHE A 251 -3.78 -3.19 -25.75
N ASP A 252 -4.21 -2.69 -26.90
CA ASP A 252 -3.32 -2.46 -28.05
C ASP A 252 -3.21 -0.96 -28.34
N LEU A 253 -2.16 -0.53 -29.03
CA LEU A 253 -2.05 0.87 -29.44
C LEU A 253 -3.10 1.17 -30.51
N HIS A 254 -3.64 2.38 -30.47
CA HIS A 254 -4.44 2.92 -31.56
C HIS A 254 -3.56 3.04 -32.80
N SER A 255 -3.86 2.26 -33.84
CA SER A 255 -3.21 2.40 -35.13
C SER A 255 -3.85 3.53 -35.92
N TYR A 256 -3.19 4.68 -36.00
CA TYR A 256 -3.59 5.77 -36.89
C TYR A 256 -2.55 5.97 -37.97
N PRO A 257 -2.94 6.10 -39.25
CA PRO A 257 -1.99 6.35 -40.31
C PRO A 257 -1.25 7.67 -40.05
N THR A 258 0.06 7.69 -40.29
CA THR A 258 0.88 8.89 -40.22
C THR A 258 1.62 9.15 -41.52
N TYR A 259 2.02 10.40 -41.72
CA TYR A 259 2.81 10.81 -42.88
C TYR A 259 3.84 11.86 -42.47
N VAL A 260 5.11 11.61 -42.76
CA VAL A 260 6.22 12.49 -42.37
C VAL A 260 7.15 12.78 -43.55
N ILE A 261 7.93 13.85 -43.45
CA ILE A 261 9.01 14.17 -44.40
C ILE A 261 10.35 13.97 -43.69
N SER A 262 11.29 13.31 -44.37
CA SER A 262 12.67 13.18 -43.91
C SER A 262 13.67 13.69 -44.97
N PRO A 263 14.69 14.47 -44.58
CA PRO A 263 14.87 15.02 -43.23
C PRO A 263 13.82 16.08 -42.90
N ALA A 264 13.47 16.27 -41.62
CA ALA A 264 12.54 17.33 -41.21
C ALA A 264 13.12 18.74 -41.36
N THR A 265 14.45 18.85 -41.31
CA THR A 265 15.21 20.10 -41.49
C THR A 265 16.47 19.83 -42.28
N ALA A 266 16.82 20.72 -43.21
CA ALA A 266 18.10 20.67 -43.90
C ALA A 266 18.64 22.09 -44.15
N THR A 267 19.96 22.21 -44.21
CA THR A 267 20.63 23.43 -44.65
C THR A 267 21.51 23.10 -45.85
N LYS A 268 21.36 23.87 -46.94
CA LYS A 268 22.14 23.71 -48.16
C LYS A 268 22.66 25.04 -48.65
N GLN A 269 23.74 24.99 -49.41
CA GLN A 269 24.29 26.17 -50.07
C GLN A 269 23.50 26.50 -51.33
N ILE A 270 23.46 27.78 -51.73
CA ILE A 270 22.88 28.17 -53.03
C ILE A 270 23.50 27.35 -54.17
N GLY A 271 22.66 26.80 -55.04
CA GLY A 271 23.05 25.92 -56.15
C GLY A 271 23.09 24.42 -55.79
N GLN A 272 23.09 24.07 -54.51
CA GLN A 272 23.03 22.67 -54.07
C GLN A 272 21.59 22.16 -53.95
N THR A 273 21.46 20.84 -53.89
CA THR A 273 20.17 20.14 -53.76
C THR A 273 20.04 19.36 -52.45
N GLN A 274 18.80 19.17 -52.00
CA GLN A 274 18.42 18.29 -50.90
C GLN A 274 17.27 17.39 -51.34
N GLN A 275 17.44 16.08 -51.22
CA GLN A 275 16.34 15.16 -51.39
C GLN A 275 15.51 15.10 -50.10
N PHE A 276 14.23 15.44 -50.20
CA PHE A 276 13.24 15.14 -49.18
C PHE A 276 12.44 13.92 -49.60
N SER A 277 12.22 13.01 -48.66
CA SER A 277 11.45 11.80 -48.88
C SER A 277 10.22 11.81 -47.98
N GLY A 278 9.08 11.43 -48.53
CA GLY A 278 7.81 11.36 -47.82
C GLY A 278 7.52 9.93 -47.40
N PHE A 279 7.34 9.69 -46.11
CA PHE A 279 7.14 8.36 -45.55
C PHE A 279 5.74 8.25 -44.96
N PHE A 280 4.98 7.28 -45.44
CA PHE A 280 3.63 6.98 -45.00
C PHE A 280 3.63 5.69 -44.20
N ASP A 281 3.09 5.77 -43.01
CA ASP A 281 2.89 4.61 -42.16
C ASP A 281 1.37 4.37 -42.06
N PRO A 282 0.83 3.25 -42.59
CA PRO A 282 -0.61 3.01 -42.64
C PRO A 282 -1.26 2.79 -41.28
N ASP A 283 -0.51 2.32 -40.29
CA ASP A 283 -0.96 2.04 -38.94
C ASP A 283 -0.22 2.86 -37.87
N GLY A 284 0.69 3.72 -38.31
CA GLY A 284 1.41 4.66 -37.47
C GLY A 284 2.57 4.01 -36.73
N PRO A 285 3.37 4.81 -35.98
CA PRO A 285 4.66 4.36 -35.43
C PRO A 285 4.57 3.18 -34.45
N SER A 286 3.36 2.91 -33.98
CA SER A 286 2.99 1.88 -33.01
C SER A 286 2.41 0.62 -33.65
N GLY A 287 2.15 0.68 -34.96
CA GLY A 287 1.61 -0.40 -35.75
C GLY A 287 2.66 -1.46 -36.13
N SER A 288 2.18 -2.51 -36.78
CA SER A 288 3.01 -3.60 -37.31
C SER A 288 3.31 -3.46 -38.81
N GLY A 289 2.61 -2.56 -39.48
CA GLY A 289 2.79 -2.24 -40.88
C GLY A 289 4.13 -1.57 -41.10
N ALA A 290 4.72 -1.88 -42.25
CA ALA A 290 5.98 -1.27 -42.64
C ALA A 290 5.73 0.16 -43.14
N GLU A 291 6.57 1.09 -42.69
CA GLU A 291 6.66 2.43 -43.25
C GLU A 291 6.97 2.36 -44.76
N GLN A 292 6.22 3.12 -45.54
CA GLN A 292 6.28 3.11 -46.99
C GLN A 292 6.85 4.42 -47.52
N ASN A 293 7.88 4.33 -48.36
CA ASN A 293 8.39 5.50 -49.08
C ASN A 293 7.43 5.90 -50.20
N GLN A 294 6.71 7.00 -49.99
CA GLN A 294 5.70 7.54 -50.92
C GLN A 294 6.17 8.81 -51.63
N THR A 295 7.48 9.05 -51.70
CA THR A 295 8.06 10.28 -52.27
C THR A 295 7.57 10.57 -53.69
N ASN A 296 7.48 9.55 -54.54
CA ASN A 296 7.07 9.69 -55.94
C ASN A 296 5.53 9.73 -56.11
N SER A 297 4.78 9.24 -55.14
CA SER A 297 3.30 9.25 -55.13
C SER A 297 2.73 10.51 -54.50
N ALA A 298 3.51 11.18 -53.66
CA ALA A 298 3.12 12.40 -52.97
C ALA A 298 3.19 13.63 -53.87
N THR A 299 2.48 14.67 -53.44
CA THR A 299 2.53 16.02 -54.02
C THR A 299 3.45 16.89 -53.17
N TRP A 300 4.30 17.69 -53.81
CA TRP A 300 5.32 18.51 -53.15
C TRP A 300 5.18 19.97 -53.54
N THR A 301 5.40 20.90 -52.60
CA THR A 301 5.43 22.34 -52.86
C THR A 301 6.43 23.05 -51.94
N SER A 302 6.95 24.19 -52.40
CA SER A 302 7.80 25.08 -51.60
C SER A 302 7.02 26.35 -51.26
N SER A 303 7.15 26.86 -50.04
CA SER A 303 6.51 28.10 -49.60
C SER A 303 6.96 29.33 -50.39
N ASN A 304 8.18 29.30 -50.96
CA ASN A 304 8.72 30.38 -51.78
C ASN A 304 9.73 29.83 -52.81
N ILE A 305 9.28 29.71 -54.06
CA ILE A 305 10.08 29.16 -55.16
C ILE A 305 11.26 30.05 -55.58
N SER A 306 11.24 31.34 -55.22
CA SER A 306 12.37 32.25 -55.47
C SER A 306 13.54 32.01 -54.52
N VAL A 307 13.31 31.34 -53.38
CA VAL A 307 14.35 30.95 -52.43
C VAL A 307 14.78 29.50 -52.66
N ALA A 308 13.83 28.57 -52.79
CA ALA A 308 14.13 27.20 -53.15
C ALA A 308 13.01 26.58 -53.99
N THR A 309 13.38 25.95 -55.11
CA THR A 309 12.47 25.17 -55.95
C THR A 309 12.38 23.73 -55.43
N ILE A 310 11.33 23.01 -55.82
CA ILE A 310 11.19 21.58 -55.53
C ILE A 310 10.60 20.86 -56.74
N THR A 311 11.13 19.68 -57.07
CA THR A 311 10.63 18.87 -58.16
C THR A 311 9.25 18.28 -57.81
N THR A 312 8.24 18.63 -58.60
CA THR A 312 6.83 18.24 -58.39
C THR A 312 6.29 17.26 -59.43
N THR A 313 6.96 17.14 -60.58
CA THR A 313 6.55 16.32 -61.72
C THR A 313 7.59 15.26 -62.07
N GLY A 314 7.17 14.17 -62.70
CA GLY A 314 8.01 13.03 -63.06
C GLY A 314 7.76 11.79 -62.19
N ILE A 315 8.24 10.64 -62.66
CA ILE A 315 8.18 9.33 -61.97
C ILE A 315 9.40 9.10 -61.05
N THR A 316 10.48 9.85 -61.26
CA THR A 316 11.71 9.81 -60.45
C THR A 316 12.13 11.24 -60.08
N GLY A 317 12.66 11.43 -58.88
CA GLY A 317 13.24 12.71 -58.43
C GLY A 317 12.26 13.71 -57.80
N ARG A 318 11.02 13.32 -57.48
CA ARG A 318 10.12 14.17 -56.67
C ARG A 318 10.70 14.40 -55.29
N GLY A 319 10.40 15.55 -54.68
CA GLY A 319 10.93 15.90 -53.36
C GLY A 319 12.38 16.42 -53.39
N LEU A 320 13.04 16.45 -54.56
CA LEU A 320 14.35 17.08 -54.71
C LEU A 320 14.20 18.60 -54.72
N ALA A 321 14.68 19.25 -53.66
CA ALA A 321 14.70 20.70 -53.54
C ALA A 321 16.04 21.27 -53.99
N THR A 322 16.04 22.46 -54.58
CA THR A 322 17.25 23.19 -55.03
C THR A 322 17.26 24.58 -54.45
N CYS A 323 18.36 24.97 -53.80
CA CYS A 323 18.52 26.33 -53.28
C CYS A 323 18.83 27.31 -54.41
N VAL A 324 18.01 28.36 -54.53
CA VAL A 324 18.11 29.38 -55.58
C VAL A 324 18.60 30.72 -55.02
N ALA A 325 18.12 31.11 -53.84
CA ALA A 325 18.52 32.33 -53.16
C ALA A 325 18.66 32.10 -51.65
N MET A 326 19.27 33.07 -50.96
CA MET A 326 19.36 33.01 -49.50
C MET A 326 17.98 33.14 -48.85
N GLY A 327 17.70 32.29 -47.87
CA GLY A 327 16.46 32.35 -47.09
C GLY A 327 16.07 30.99 -46.53
N SER A 328 14.98 30.97 -45.77
CA SER A 328 14.37 29.75 -45.23
C SER A 328 13.03 29.51 -45.92
N VAL A 329 12.76 28.27 -46.32
CA VAL A 329 11.45 27.87 -46.87
C VAL A 329 10.89 26.65 -46.17
N THR A 330 9.56 26.60 -46.10
CA THR A 330 8.83 25.39 -45.71
C THR A 330 8.52 24.58 -46.96
N ILE A 331 8.92 23.32 -46.94
CA ILE A 331 8.57 22.31 -47.93
C ILE A 331 7.32 21.59 -47.42
N TYR A 332 6.26 21.58 -48.22
CA TYR A 332 5.04 20.84 -47.93
C TYR A 332 4.97 19.60 -48.79
N SER A 333 4.55 18.49 -48.19
CA SER A 333 4.15 17.28 -48.92
C SER A 333 2.77 16.82 -48.52
N ARG A 334 1.99 16.29 -49.46
CA ARG A 334 0.70 15.66 -49.18
C ARG A 334 0.59 14.29 -49.83
N TYR A 335 0.07 13.33 -49.05
CA TYR A 335 -0.21 11.96 -49.49
C TYR A 335 -1.41 11.41 -48.71
N SER A 336 -2.33 10.72 -49.41
CA SER A 336 -3.53 10.08 -48.82
C SER A 336 -4.35 11.00 -47.89
N GLY A 337 -4.52 12.27 -48.27
CA GLY A 337 -5.26 13.26 -47.48
C GLY A 337 -4.50 13.86 -46.28
N MET A 338 -3.32 13.33 -45.94
CA MET A 338 -2.45 13.87 -44.90
C MET A 338 -1.43 14.86 -45.47
N SER A 339 -0.93 15.74 -44.60
CA SER A 339 0.09 16.72 -44.91
C SER A 339 1.26 16.65 -43.93
N ALA A 340 2.47 16.80 -44.45
CA ALA A 340 3.69 16.89 -43.67
C ALA A 340 4.52 18.10 -44.13
N ILE A 341 5.39 18.57 -43.25
CA ILE A 341 6.27 19.72 -43.52
C ILE A 341 7.73 19.41 -43.20
N ALA A 342 8.63 20.06 -43.92
CA ALA A 342 10.05 20.13 -43.62
C ALA A 342 10.57 21.55 -43.86
N THR A 343 11.71 21.89 -43.27
CA THR A 343 12.35 23.21 -43.46
C THR A 343 13.64 23.06 -44.25
N LEU A 344 13.84 23.94 -45.24
CA LEU A 344 15.08 24.06 -45.98
C LEU A 344 15.65 25.47 -45.82
N ASP A 345 16.84 25.55 -45.22
CA ASP A 345 17.60 26.78 -45.11
C ASP A 345 18.64 26.86 -46.24
N CYS A 346 18.45 27.82 -47.13
CA CYS A 346 19.36 28.14 -48.20
C CYS A 346 20.32 29.24 -47.76
N SER A 347 21.61 28.87 -47.68
CA SER A 347 22.67 29.72 -47.16
C SER A 347 23.84 29.82 -48.13
N VAL A 348 24.84 30.60 -47.71
CA VAL A 348 26.11 30.81 -48.39
C VAL A 348 27.19 30.82 -47.30
N PHE A 349 28.43 30.51 -47.65
CA PHE A 349 29.52 30.53 -46.70
C PHE A 349 29.98 31.96 -46.40
N THR A 350 30.45 32.16 -45.18
CA THR A 350 31.05 33.41 -44.75
C THR A 350 32.56 33.26 -44.73
N LEU A 351 33.27 34.16 -45.41
CA LEU A 351 34.71 34.33 -45.28
C LEU A 351 34.97 35.50 -44.32
N THR A 352 35.70 35.25 -43.25
CA THR A 352 36.11 36.28 -42.28
C THR A 352 37.61 36.51 -42.38
N VAL A 353 38.02 37.75 -42.64
CA VAL A 353 39.43 38.14 -42.63
C VAL A 353 39.70 38.99 -41.40
N ARG A 354 40.71 38.59 -40.63
CA ARG A 354 41.18 39.32 -39.45
C ARG A 354 42.62 39.73 -39.65
N MET A 355 42.88 41.02 -39.56
CA MET A 355 44.21 41.58 -39.57
C MET A 355 44.78 41.54 -38.15
N SER A 356 46.04 41.16 -38.02
CA SER A 356 46.77 41.11 -36.75
C SER A 356 48.17 41.66 -36.92
N GLY A 357 48.79 42.09 -35.81
CA GLY A 357 50.08 42.77 -35.81
C GLY A 357 49.97 44.28 -35.57
N ARG A 358 51.13 44.96 -35.52
CA ARG A 358 51.22 46.40 -35.24
C ARG A 358 51.29 47.28 -36.49
N GLY A 359 51.30 46.66 -37.66
CA GLY A 359 51.45 47.32 -38.94
C GLY A 359 50.17 47.97 -39.49
N ARG A 360 50.32 49.00 -40.31
CA ARG A 360 49.34 49.66 -41.17
C ARG A 360 49.36 49.05 -42.57
N GLY A 361 48.61 47.97 -42.75
CA GLY A 361 48.26 47.40 -44.06
C GLY A 361 46.76 47.32 -44.26
N SER A 362 46.34 46.97 -45.47
CA SER A 362 44.96 46.55 -45.78
C SER A 362 44.95 45.19 -46.48
N VAL A 363 43.83 44.50 -46.39
CA VAL A 363 43.54 43.30 -47.19
C VAL A 363 42.26 43.55 -47.95
N ALA A 364 42.31 43.38 -49.26
CA ALA A 364 41.12 43.41 -50.11
C ALA A 364 41.02 42.15 -50.97
N SER A 365 39.82 41.75 -51.33
CA SER A 365 39.60 40.72 -52.35
C SER A 365 39.62 41.31 -53.76
N ASN A 366 39.74 40.49 -54.79
CA ASN A 366 39.98 40.96 -56.16
C ASN A 366 38.71 41.14 -57.03
N GLU A 367 37.51 41.09 -56.46
CA GLU A 367 36.28 41.18 -57.25
C GLU A 367 36.05 42.59 -57.82
N THR A 368 35.43 42.64 -59.00
CA THR A 368 35.04 43.87 -59.70
C THR A 368 33.51 44.04 -59.69
N PRO A 369 32.97 45.28 -59.67
CA PRO A 369 33.67 46.57 -59.70
C PRO A 369 34.22 47.03 -58.33
N ARG A 370 33.87 46.35 -57.24
CA ARG A 370 34.38 46.63 -55.90
C ARG A 370 34.67 45.32 -55.16
N PRO A 371 35.72 45.30 -54.34
CA PRO A 371 36.05 44.13 -53.54
C PRO A 371 34.96 43.89 -52.50
N LYS A 372 34.62 42.61 -52.27
CA LYS A 372 33.65 42.22 -51.23
C LYS A 372 34.29 42.17 -49.85
N ILE A 373 35.56 41.76 -49.77
CA ILE A 373 36.43 41.88 -48.59
C ILE A 373 37.22 43.16 -48.77
N ASP A 374 37.08 44.09 -47.83
CA ASP A 374 37.94 45.27 -47.71
C ASP A 374 38.12 45.55 -46.21
N CYS A 375 39.29 45.19 -45.68
CA CYS A 375 39.50 44.99 -44.26
C CYS A 375 40.16 46.16 -43.55
N TYR A 376 39.53 46.57 -42.44
CA TYR A 376 40.12 47.46 -41.45
C TYR A 376 39.45 47.30 -40.06
N PRO A 377 39.99 46.57 -39.07
CA PRO A 377 40.95 45.45 -39.11
C PRO A 377 40.27 44.07 -39.25
N ILE A 378 38.95 44.00 -39.21
CA ILE A 378 38.17 42.77 -39.41
C ILE A 378 37.09 43.07 -40.43
N CYS A 379 36.92 42.18 -41.41
CA CYS A 379 35.85 42.26 -42.39
C CYS A 379 35.38 40.85 -42.75
N TRP A 380 34.19 40.78 -43.33
CA TRP A 380 33.60 39.51 -43.75
C TRP A 380 32.72 39.71 -44.97
N ALA A 381 32.60 38.66 -45.77
CA ALA A 381 31.68 38.64 -46.89
C ALA A 381 31.15 37.23 -47.13
N LYS A 382 30.01 37.19 -47.83
CA LYS A 382 29.28 35.96 -48.14
C LYS A 382 29.54 35.49 -49.57
N TYR A 383 29.74 34.18 -49.70
CA TYR A 383 30.18 33.54 -50.93
C TYR A 383 29.49 32.20 -51.14
N ASN A 384 29.13 31.92 -52.39
CA ASN A 384 28.59 30.62 -52.77
C ASN A 384 29.66 29.53 -52.59
N ASP A 385 29.21 28.30 -52.37
CA ASP A 385 30.08 27.13 -52.40
C ASP A 385 30.89 27.06 -53.71
N GLY A 386 32.14 26.63 -53.61
CA GLY A 386 33.12 26.58 -54.69
C GLY A 386 33.69 27.93 -55.12
N THR A 387 33.22 29.07 -54.59
CA THR A 387 33.76 30.38 -54.96
C THR A 387 35.24 30.49 -54.59
N ARG A 388 36.07 30.91 -55.54
CA ARG A 388 37.49 31.19 -55.31
C ARG A 388 37.69 32.69 -55.11
N VAL A 389 38.09 33.07 -53.90
CA VAL A 389 38.32 34.47 -53.50
C VAL A 389 39.82 34.70 -53.42
N THR A 390 40.35 35.63 -54.22
CA THR A 390 41.76 36.03 -54.13
C THR A 390 41.87 37.23 -53.21
N LEU A 391 42.52 37.04 -52.06
CA LEU A 391 42.90 38.08 -51.12
C LEU A 391 44.24 38.68 -51.52
N ILE A 392 44.36 40.00 -51.41
CA ILE A 392 45.54 40.78 -51.77
C ILE A 392 45.90 41.66 -50.58
N GLU A 393 47.09 41.48 -50.04
CA GLU A 393 47.68 42.35 -49.04
C GLU A 393 48.26 43.60 -49.72
N THR A 394 47.97 44.76 -49.14
CA THR A 394 48.63 46.02 -49.48
C THR A 394 49.27 46.60 -48.23
N THR A 395 50.60 46.64 -48.21
CA THR A 395 51.40 47.30 -47.16
C THR A 395 52.20 48.45 -47.79
N ILE A 396 52.36 49.55 -47.06
CA ILE A 396 53.17 50.70 -47.50
C ILE A 396 54.26 50.93 -46.44
N PHE A 397 55.52 50.68 -46.80
CA PHE A 397 56.70 50.81 -45.93
C PHE A 397 56.78 49.86 -44.72
N GLU A 398 56.01 48.78 -44.71
CA GLU A 398 55.99 47.79 -43.63
C GLU A 398 56.11 46.35 -44.14
N TYR A 399 56.32 45.38 -43.23
CA TYR A 399 56.53 43.98 -43.55
C TYR A 399 55.27 43.13 -43.30
N PHE A 400 54.79 42.43 -44.33
CA PHE A 400 53.73 41.44 -44.20
C PHE A 400 54.29 40.10 -43.72
N ASN A 401 53.90 39.70 -42.50
CA ASN A 401 54.35 38.45 -41.88
C ASN A 401 53.73 37.18 -42.51
N GLY A 402 52.72 37.33 -43.37
CA GLY A 402 52.06 36.22 -44.05
C GLY A 402 50.63 35.94 -43.60
N TRP A 403 49.99 35.04 -44.32
CA TRP A 403 48.66 34.53 -44.04
C TRP A 403 48.70 33.36 -43.06
N SER A 404 47.65 33.21 -42.25
CA SER A 404 47.46 32.07 -41.38
C SER A 404 45.98 31.70 -41.22
N GLY A 405 45.58 30.55 -41.74
CA GLY A 405 44.24 29.97 -41.56
C GLY A 405 43.35 30.07 -42.81
N GLY A 406 42.18 29.42 -42.76
CA GLY A 406 41.20 29.47 -43.87
C GLY A 406 41.70 28.90 -45.20
N GLY A 407 42.74 28.04 -45.19
CA GLY A 407 43.39 27.57 -46.42
C GLY A 407 44.43 28.54 -47.00
N CYS A 408 44.70 29.65 -46.32
CA CYS A 408 45.72 30.63 -46.68
C CYS A 408 46.93 30.57 -45.73
N TYR A 409 48.12 30.34 -46.30
CA TYR A 409 49.37 30.23 -45.56
C TYR A 409 50.55 30.80 -46.34
N GLY A 410 51.56 31.30 -45.62
CA GLY A 410 52.83 31.76 -46.19
C GLY A 410 52.87 33.28 -46.43
N THR A 411 53.98 33.75 -47.00
CA THR A 411 54.35 35.18 -47.07
C THR A 411 54.07 35.82 -48.43
N ALA A 412 53.39 35.11 -49.34
CA ALA A 412 53.01 35.66 -50.63
C ALA A 412 52.00 36.80 -50.46
N LYS A 413 52.12 37.85 -51.29
CA LYS A 413 51.22 39.02 -51.23
C LYS A 413 49.77 38.71 -51.56
N THR A 414 49.52 37.59 -52.21
CA THR A 414 48.19 37.12 -52.57
C THR A 414 47.93 35.74 -51.99
N CYS A 415 46.68 35.47 -51.68
CA CYS A 415 46.22 34.14 -51.33
C CYS A 415 44.84 33.84 -51.94
N VAL A 416 44.63 32.61 -52.41
CA VAL A 416 43.34 32.17 -52.96
C VAL A 416 42.64 31.25 -51.97
N VAL A 417 41.47 31.67 -51.48
CA VAL A 417 40.58 30.86 -50.65
C VAL A 417 39.49 30.25 -51.53
N THR A 418 39.35 28.92 -51.52
CA THR A 418 38.15 28.26 -52.05
C THR A 418 37.13 28.07 -50.93
N MET A 419 35.90 28.55 -51.13
CA MET A 419 34.82 28.47 -50.15
C MET A 419 34.13 27.10 -50.23
N ASP A 420 34.36 26.24 -49.24
CA ASP A 420 33.74 24.92 -49.07
C ASP A 420 33.14 24.74 -47.65
N ALA A 421 33.35 25.76 -46.80
CA ALA A 421 32.89 25.90 -45.43
C ALA A 421 32.99 27.39 -45.05
N ASN A 422 32.49 27.77 -43.87
CA ASN A 422 32.85 29.05 -43.29
C ASN A 422 34.35 29.07 -42.95
N LYS A 423 35.06 30.13 -43.34
CA LYS A 423 36.53 30.23 -43.23
C LYS A 423 36.99 31.51 -42.56
#